data_AF-A0A968NTK3-F1
#
_entry.id   AF-A0A968NTK3-F1
#
_cell.length_a   1.000
_cell.length_b   1.000
_cell.length_c   1.000
_cell.angle_alpha   90.00
_cell.angle_beta   90.00
_cell.angle_gamma   90.00
#
_symmetry.space_group_name_H-M   'P 1'
#
loop_
_entity.id
_entity.type
_entity.pdbx_description
1 polymer ?
#
loop_
_entity_poly.entity_id
_entity_poly.type
_entity_poly.pdbx_seq_one_letter_code
_entity_poly.pdbx_strand_id
1 'polypeptide(L)'
;MSESTKDYDRTEKFKAYGTIATFQEYVLISQTRRSIEQFSKIDHKKWSFRLYDEEDEAIELTAIDAQVSLNDLYDKVEFDVQEG
;
A
#
# COMPACT_ATOMS: atom_id res chain seq x y z
N MET A 1 16.45 8.54 6.98
CA MET A 1 16.75 7.64 5.84
C MET A 1 16.37 8.38 4.58
N SER A 2 17.33 8.62 3.69
CA SER A 2 17.17 9.45 2.49
C SER A 2 16.12 8.88 1.53
N GLU A 3 15.33 9.75 0.90
CA GLU A 3 14.22 9.40 -0.02
C GLU A 3 14.65 8.43 -1.13
N SER A 4 15.90 8.51 -1.60
CA SER A 4 16.46 7.66 -2.65
C SER A 4 16.64 6.18 -2.27
N THR A 5 16.77 5.85 -0.98
CA THR A 5 16.89 4.44 -0.53
C THR A 5 15.50 3.80 -0.38
N LYS A 6 14.48 4.60 -0.06
CA LYS A 6 13.10 4.13 0.07
C LYS A 6 12.52 3.64 -1.27
N ASP A 7 12.74 4.39 -2.34
CA ASP A 7 12.17 4.06 -3.66
C ASP A 7 12.84 2.83 -4.31
N TYR A 8 14.16 2.72 -4.13
CA TYR A 8 14.94 1.57 -4.62
C TYR A 8 14.52 0.26 -3.93
N ASP A 9 14.42 0.26 -2.60
CA ASP A 9 14.02 -0.90 -1.80
C ASP A 9 12.58 -1.37 -2.12
N ARG A 10 11.69 -0.41 -2.41
CA ARG A 10 10.28 -0.66 -2.76
C ARG A 10 10.14 -1.44 -4.07
N THR A 11 10.91 -1.06 -5.08
CA THR A 11 10.88 -1.67 -6.41
C THR A 11 11.50 -3.06 -6.42
N GLU A 12 12.58 -3.28 -5.68
CA GLU A 12 13.20 -4.61 -5.57
C GLU A 12 12.36 -5.57 -4.73
N LYS A 13 11.79 -5.13 -3.60
CA LYS A 13 10.90 -5.96 -2.77
C LYS A 13 9.66 -6.38 -3.52
N PHE A 14 9.02 -5.48 -4.26
CA PHE A 14 7.86 -5.82 -5.09
C PHE A 14 8.20 -6.91 -6.10
N LYS A 15 9.33 -6.78 -6.81
CA LYS A 15 9.79 -7.80 -7.76
C LYS A 15 10.10 -9.13 -7.08
N ALA A 16 10.75 -9.10 -5.91
CA ALA A 16 11.09 -10.29 -5.15
C ALA A 16 9.83 -11.05 -4.68
N TYR A 17 8.87 -10.36 -4.04
CA TYR A 17 7.62 -10.97 -3.58
C TYR A 17 6.75 -11.45 -4.76
N GLY A 18 6.77 -10.75 -5.89
CA GLY A 18 6.06 -11.17 -7.10
C GLY A 18 6.52 -12.52 -7.68
N THR A 19 7.70 -13.03 -7.30
CA THR A 19 8.17 -14.37 -7.68
C THR A 19 7.48 -15.50 -6.91
N ILE A 20 6.88 -15.20 -5.77
CA ILE A 20 6.23 -16.19 -4.91
C ILE A 20 4.86 -16.52 -5.51
N ALA A 21 4.62 -17.81 -5.81
CA ALA A 21 3.40 -18.24 -6.49
C ALA A 21 2.13 -17.92 -5.69
N THR A 22 2.19 -18.12 -4.36
CA THR A 22 1.09 -17.88 -3.41
C THR A 22 0.93 -16.42 -3.01
N PHE A 23 1.85 -15.53 -3.40
CA PHE A 23 1.75 -14.12 -3.07
C PHE A 23 0.74 -13.43 -4.00
N GLN A 24 -0.28 -12.82 -3.40
CA GLN A 24 -1.44 -12.28 -4.11
C GLN A 24 -1.57 -10.76 -3.99
N GLU A 25 -1.20 -10.15 -2.86
CA GLU A 25 -1.39 -8.71 -2.64
C GLU A 25 -0.19 -8.06 -1.94
N TYR A 26 0.18 -6.88 -2.42
CA TYR A 26 1.21 -6.04 -1.84
C TYR A 26 0.64 -4.65 -1.58
N VAL A 27 0.61 -4.24 -0.31
CA VAL A 27 0.06 -2.95 0.10
C VAL A 27 1.18 -2.10 0.68
N LEU A 28 1.30 -0.88 0.18
CA LEU A 28 2.24 0.13 0.64
C LEU A 28 1.47 1.28 1.25
N ILE A 29 1.75 1.57 2.52
CA ILE A 29 1.11 2.66 3.26
C ILE A 29 2.12 3.80 3.38
N SER A 30 1.76 4.98 2.87
CA SER A 30 2.58 6.16 3.08
C SER A 30 2.48 6.64 4.52
N GLN A 31 3.63 6.94 5.12
CA GLN A 31 3.72 7.48 6.49
C GLN A 31 3.70 9.02 6.53
N THR A 32 3.80 9.69 5.37
CA THR A 32 3.89 11.16 5.28
C THR A 32 2.59 11.81 4.82
N ARG A 33 1.69 11.02 4.23
CA ARG A 33 0.36 11.46 3.75
C ARG A 33 -0.61 10.28 3.84
N ARG A 34 -1.91 10.55 3.95
CA ARG A 34 -2.96 9.53 3.83
C ARG A 34 -3.01 9.05 2.38
N SER A 35 -2.22 8.03 2.07
CA SER A 35 -2.13 7.45 0.74
C SER A 35 -1.65 6.03 0.82
N ILE A 36 -2.37 5.12 0.16
CA ILE A 36 -2.07 3.70 0.13
C ILE A 36 -2.01 3.24 -1.32
N GLU A 37 -0.95 2.54 -1.69
CA GLU A 37 -0.77 1.90 -2.98
C GLU A 37 -0.99 0.39 -2.82
N GLN A 38 -2.01 -0.17 -3.47
CA GLN A 38 -2.28 -1.60 -3.47
C GLN A 38 -1.97 -2.20 -4.85
N PHE A 39 -1.24 -3.31 -4.83
CA PHE A 39 -0.99 -4.15 -5.99
C PHE A 39 -1.60 -5.53 -5.74
N SER A 40 -2.61 -5.90 -6.53
CA SER A 40 -3.25 -7.22 -6.43
C SER A 40 -2.97 -8.03 -7.69
N LYS A 41 -2.58 -9.28 -7.53
CA LYS A 41 -2.26 -10.20 -8.61
C LYS A 41 -3.55 -10.68 -9.25
N ILE A 42 -3.74 -10.38 -10.53
CA ILE A 42 -4.95 -10.77 -11.26
C ILE A 42 -4.71 -11.94 -12.22
N ASP A 43 -3.46 -12.16 -12.62
CA ASP A 43 -3.05 -13.26 -13.52
C ASP A 43 -1.51 -13.43 -13.49
N HIS A 44 -0.98 -14.39 -14.27
CA HIS A 44 0.46 -14.60 -14.42
C HIS A 44 1.17 -13.33 -14.92
N LYS A 45 2.03 -12.75 -14.06
CA LYS A 45 2.76 -11.49 -14.29
C LYS A 45 1.84 -10.27 -14.52
N LYS A 46 0.56 -10.35 -14.15
CA LYS A 46 -0.36 -9.20 -14.23
C LYS A 46 -0.80 -8.79 -12.83
N TRP A 47 -0.72 -7.49 -12.60
CA TRP A 47 -1.08 -6.84 -11.35
C TRP A 47 -2.05 -5.71 -11.64
N SER A 48 -3.13 -5.62 -10.87
CA SER A 48 -3.96 -4.41 -10.79
C SER A 48 -3.36 -3.47 -9.77
N PHE A 49 -3.35 -2.18 -10.09
CA PHE A 49 -2.95 -1.12 -9.17
C PHE A 49 -4.17 -0.34 -8.73
N ARG A 50 -4.30 -0.09 -7.42
CA ARG A 50 -5.24 0.86 -6.85
C ARG A 50 -4.51 1.83 -5.95
N LEU A 51 -4.90 3.09 -6.03
CA LEU A 51 -4.47 4.16 -5.14
C LEU A 51 -5.65 4.51 -4.27
N TYR A 52 -5.41 4.62 -2.97
CA TYR A 52 -6.36 5.12 -1.99
C TYR A 52 -5.83 6.41 -1.39
N ASP A 53 -6.73 7.34 -1.08
CA ASP A 53 -6.41 8.61 -0.45
C ASP A 53 -7.45 9.00 0.62
N GLU A 54 -7.55 10.29 0.94
CA GLU A 54 -8.45 10.81 1.97
C GLU A 54 -9.94 10.69 1.63
N GLU A 55 -10.28 10.52 0.35
CA GLU A 55 -11.65 10.30 -0.11
C GLU A 55 -12.11 8.85 0.12
N ASP A 56 -11.18 7.91 0.38
CA ASP A 56 -11.49 6.51 0.62
C ASP A 56 -11.66 6.19 2.11
N GLU A 57 -12.66 5.37 2.45
CA GLU A 57 -12.91 4.98 3.84
C GLU A 57 -12.16 3.70 4.25
N ALA A 58 -11.85 2.83 3.28
CA ALA A 58 -11.24 1.53 3.51
C ALA A 58 -10.56 0.93 2.27
N ILE A 59 -9.58 0.06 2.50
CA ILE A 59 -9.00 -0.81 1.48
C ILE A 59 -9.68 -2.19 1.49
N GLU A 60 -9.79 -2.80 0.31
CA GLU A 60 -10.33 -4.15 0.14
C GLU A 60 -9.19 -5.12 -0.19
N LEU A 61 -8.95 -6.09 0.68
CA LEU A 61 -7.95 -7.14 0.50
C LEU A 61 -8.60 -8.38 -0.10
N THR A 62 -8.62 -8.41 -1.43
CA THR A 62 -9.30 -9.45 -2.22
C THR A 62 -8.73 -10.86 -2.02
N ALA A 63 -7.46 -11.00 -1.65
CA ALA A 63 -6.84 -12.31 -1.44
C ALA A 63 -7.33 -13.02 -0.17
N ILE A 64 -7.86 -12.27 0.80
CA ILE A 64 -8.33 -12.80 2.08
C ILE A 64 -9.79 -12.42 2.37
N ASP A 65 -10.51 -11.86 1.40
CA ASP A 65 -11.90 -11.41 1.52
C ASP A 65 -12.12 -10.54 2.76
N ALA A 66 -11.22 -9.56 2.96
CA ALA A 66 -11.23 -8.69 4.13
C ALA A 66 -11.21 -7.22 3.74
N GLN A 67 -11.76 -6.38 4.61
CA GLN A 67 -11.74 -4.93 4.45
C GLN A 67 -11.06 -4.31 5.65
N VAL A 68 -10.21 -3.31 5.42
CA VAL A 68 -9.49 -2.60 6.48
C VAL A 68 -9.75 -1.11 6.33
N SER A 69 -10.26 -0.46 7.38
CA SER A 69 -10.51 0.99 7.35
C SER A 69 -9.21 1.77 7.30
N LEU A 70 -9.18 2.84 6.51
CA LEU A 70 -8.04 3.77 6.49
C LEU A 70 -7.85 4.42 7.87
N ASN A 71 -8.92 4.66 8.62
CA ASN A 71 -8.82 5.21 9.98
C ASN A 71 -8.11 4.24 10.94
N ASP A 72 -8.33 2.94 10.83
CA ASP A 72 -7.63 1.93 11.65
C ASP A 72 -6.15 1.83 11.26
N LEU A 73 -5.86 1.88 9.94
CA LEU A 73 -4.47 1.89 9.43
C LEU A 73 -3.68 3.11 9.89
N TYR A 74 -4.34 4.26 10.04
CA TYR A 74 -3.74 5.53 10.43
C TYR A 74 -4.01 5.91 11.90
N ASP A 75 -4.59 5.03 12.72
CA ASP A 75 -4.95 5.29 14.13
C ASP A 75 -3.77 5.82 14.96
N LYS A 76 -2.56 5.40 14.64
CA LYS A 76 -1.32 5.80 15.34
C LYS A 76 -0.43 6.74 14.53
N VAL A 77 -0.95 7.31 13.46
CA VAL A 77 -0.21 8.25 12.61
C VAL A 77 -0.70 9.65 12.89
N GLU A 78 0.11 10.41 13.63
CA GLU A 78 -0.08 11.84 13.79
C GLU A 78 0.40 12.52 12.50
N PHE A 79 -0.56 13.01 11.70
CA PHE A 79 -0.24 13.92 10.61
C PHE A 79 0.00 15.30 11.23
N ASP A 80 1.21 15.83 11.07
CA ASP A 80 1.53 17.19 11.49
C ASP A 80 0.58 18.14 10.76
N VAL A 81 -0.41 18.66 11.49
CA VAL A 81 -1.34 19.64 10.97
C VAL A 81 -0.54 20.94 10.86
N GLN A 82 0.07 21.19 9.70
CA GLN A 82 0.63 22.51 9.45
C GLN A 82 -0.56 23.47 9.31
N GLU A 83 -0.94 24.07 10.44
CA GLU A 83 -1.76 25.28 10.47
C GLU A 83 -1.03 26.34 9.64
N GLY A 84 -1.67 26.74 8.53
CA GLY A 84 -1.28 27.90 7.74
C GLY A 84 -1.77 29.21 8.36
#